data_AF-A0A8X6G845-F1
#
_entry.id   AF-A0A8X6G845-F1
#
_cell.length_a   1.000
_cell.length_b   1.000
_cell.length_c   1.000
_cell.angle_alpha   90.00
_cell.angle_beta   90.00
_cell.angle_gamma   90.00
#
_symmetry.space_group_name_H-M   'P 1'
#
loop_
_entity.id
_entity.type
_entity.pdbx_description
1 polymer ?
#
loop_
_entity_poly.entity_id
_entity_poly.type
_entity_poly.pdbx_seq_one_letter_code
_entity_poly.pdbx_strand_id
1 'polypeptide(L)'
;MTRVDIRVTPWLEVHPELSDNRNIAERRLKSCVRSLQKRNCLQEYENIFKEWVSEKIIESVAPEELAREKGHFLPHRPVFKENSTTRIRPVFDASAKERNSGSLNDCIEKGPNYLELILSILNRFRQGKME
;
A
#
# COMPACT_ATOMS: atom_id res chain seq x y z
N MET A 1 -1.08 -8.09 13.23
CA MET A 1 -0.40 -7.36 12.15
C MET A 1 -1.06 -7.80 10.87
N THR A 2 -1.93 -6.96 10.29
CA THR A 2 -2.73 -7.34 9.12
C THR A 2 -1.81 -7.29 7.91
N ARG A 3 -1.29 -8.45 7.52
CA ARG A 3 -0.69 -8.64 6.20
C ARG A 3 -1.85 -8.61 5.20
N VAL A 4 -1.73 -7.76 4.18
CA VAL A 4 -2.75 -7.54 3.16
C VAL A 4 -2.23 -8.17 1.88
N ASP A 5 -2.89 -9.21 1.39
CA ASP A 5 -2.60 -9.77 0.07
C ASP A 5 -3.28 -8.93 -0.99
N ILE A 6 -2.48 -8.13 -1.70
CA ILE A 6 -2.91 -7.34 -2.85
C ILE A 6 -2.71 -8.23 -4.08
N ARG A 7 -3.75 -8.43 -4.89
CA ARG A 7 -3.61 -9.00 -6.24
C ARG A 7 -2.90 -7.97 -7.12
N VAL A 8 -1.57 -7.97 -7.11
CA VAL A 8 -0.75 -7.02 -7.87
C VAL A 8 -0.35 -7.60 -9.23
N THR A 9 0.03 -6.68 -10.11
CA THR A 9 0.71 -6.89 -11.39
C THR A 9 1.81 -7.95 -11.34
N PRO A 10 2.19 -8.55 -12.49
CA PRO A 10 3.18 -9.61 -12.54
C PRO A 10 4.49 -9.24 -11.83
N TRP A 11 5.14 -10.24 -11.25
CA TRP A 11 6.52 -10.10 -10.77
C TRP A 11 7.45 -9.90 -11.96
N LEU A 12 8.49 -9.09 -11.78
CA LEU A 12 9.59 -9.02 -12.75
C LEU A 12 10.30 -10.38 -12.81
N GLU A 13 10.65 -10.86 -14.01
CA GLU A 13 11.39 -12.14 -14.14
C GLU A 13 12.72 -12.13 -13.39
N VAL A 14 13.38 -10.97 -13.35
CA VAL A 14 14.59 -10.73 -12.58
C VAL A 14 14.31 -9.59 -11.62
N HIS A 15 14.19 -9.90 -10.33
CA HIS A 15 14.04 -8.93 -9.27
C HIS A 15 15.04 -9.17 -8.11
N PRO A 16 15.38 -8.13 -7.33
CA PRO A 16 16.14 -8.32 -6.10
C PRO A 16 15.39 -9.23 -5.11
N GLU A 17 16.13 -9.84 -4.18
CA GLU A 17 15.52 -10.63 -3.10
C GLU A 17 14.61 -9.73 -2.25
N LEU A 18 13.35 -10.16 -2.09
CA LEU A 18 12.37 -9.51 -1.24
C LEU A 18 12.46 -10.11 0.16
N SER A 19 13.26 -9.48 1.02
CA SER A 19 13.48 -9.96 2.39
C SER A 19 12.25 -9.73 3.28
N ASP A 20 12.18 -10.49 4.38
CA ASP A 20 11.26 -10.20 5.47
C ASP A 20 11.60 -8.86 6.12
N ASN A 21 10.61 -7.96 6.23
CA ASN A 21 10.72 -6.62 6.81
C ASN A 21 9.84 -6.44 8.06
N ARG A 22 9.43 -7.55 8.71
CA ARG A 22 8.53 -7.59 9.86
C ARG A 22 8.90 -6.60 10.97
N ASN A 23 10.18 -6.52 11.32
CA ASN A 23 10.65 -5.63 12.38
C ASN A 23 10.36 -4.15 12.07
N ILE A 24 10.57 -3.73 10.82
CA ILE A 24 10.26 -2.37 10.35
C ILE A 24 8.74 -2.14 10.38
N ALA A 25 7.96 -3.08 9.87
CA ALA A 25 6.51 -3.00 9.83
C ALA A 25 5.89 -2.90 11.23
N GLU A 26 6.31 -3.75 12.17
CA GLU A 26 5.85 -3.74 13.56
C GLU A 26 6.19 -2.42 14.28
N ARG A 27 7.41 -1.90 14.09
CA ARG A 27 7.81 -0.61 14.68
C ARG A 27 6.93 0.52 14.17
N ARG A 28 6.68 0.57 12.86
CA ARG A 28 5.82 1.58 12.23
C ARG A 28 4.36 1.43 12.68
N LEU A 29 3.86 0.21 12.81
CA LEU A 29 2.52 -0.07 13.33
C LEU A 29 2.36 0.44 14.77
N LYS A 30 3.31 0.14 15.67
CA LYS A 30 3.29 0.67 17.06
C LYS A 30 3.23 2.19 17.08
N SER A 31 4.01 2.86 16.23
CA SER A 31 3.97 4.32 16.12
C SER A 31 2.65 4.84 15.56
N CYS A 32 2.09 4.15 14.57
CA CYS A 32 0.81 4.47 13.95
C CYS A 32 -0.33 4.39 14.97
N VAL A 33 -0.42 3.29 15.72
CA VAL A 33 -1.42 3.08 16.78
C VAL A 33 -1.34 4.18 17.84
N ARG A 34 -0.14 4.50 18.34
CA ARG A 34 0.05 5.59 19.31
C ARG A 34 -0.44 6.94 18.77
N SER A 35 -0.16 7.24 17.51
CA SER A 35 -0.62 8.48 16.86
C SER A 35 -2.15 8.53 16.70
N LEU A 36 -2.77 7.41 16.35
CA LEU A 36 -4.23 7.29 16.20
C LEU A 36 -4.95 7.40 17.54
N GLN A 37 -4.42 6.77 18.58
CA GLN A 37 -4.92 6.90 19.96
C GLN A 37 -4.87 8.35 20.44
N LYS A 38 -3.74 9.04 20.23
CA LYS A 38 -3.61 10.47 20.58
C LYS A 38 -4.65 11.36 19.89
N ARG A 39 -5.13 10.96 18.71
CA ARG A 39 -6.15 11.69 17.92
C ARG A 39 -7.57 11.16 18.13
N ASN A 40 -7.77 10.16 19.00
CA ASN A 40 -9.05 9.49 19.25
C ASN A 40 -9.72 8.91 17.99
N CYS A 41 -8.94 8.45 17.01
CA CYS A 41 -9.46 7.91 15.74
C CYS A 41 -9.02 6.46 15.46
N LEU A 42 -8.52 5.74 16.47
CA LEU A 42 -8.12 4.34 16.31
C LEU A 42 -9.29 3.45 15.87
N GLN A 43 -10.46 3.61 16.49
CA GLN A 43 -11.62 2.78 16.16
C GLN A 43 -12.13 3.03 14.73
N GLU A 44 -12.18 4.29 14.31
CA GLU A 44 -12.55 4.68 12.94
C GLU A 44 -11.56 4.07 11.93
N TYR A 45 -10.27 4.09 12.25
CA TYR A 45 -9.23 3.49 11.42
C TYR A 45 -9.35 1.96 11.34
N GLU A 46 -9.61 1.27 12.45
CA GLU A 46 -9.83 -0.18 12.47
C GLU A 46 -11.07 -0.61 11.66
N ASN A 47 -12.13 0.19 11.70
CA ASN A 47 -13.36 -0.11 10.97
C ASN A 47 -13.13 -0.17 9.45
N ILE A 48 -12.21 0.64 8.91
CA ILE A 48 -11.81 0.58 7.50
C ILE A 48 -11.26 -0.81 7.14
N PHE A 49 -10.41 -1.38 7.99
CA PHE A 49 -9.89 -2.73 7.73
C PHE A 49 -10.97 -3.80 7.87
N LYS A 50 -11.93 -3.64 8.80
CA LYS A 50 -13.07 -4.57 8.93
C LYS A 50 -13.96 -4.53 7.68
N GLU A 51 -14.21 -3.33 7.14
CA GLU A 51 -14.93 -3.13 5.89
C GLU A 51 -14.20 -3.81 4.74
N TRP A 52 -12.89 -3.59 4.58
CA TRP A 52 -12.09 -4.25 3.55
C TRP A 52 -12.06 -5.78 3.67
N VAL A 53 -12.09 -6.33 4.89
CA VAL A 53 -12.26 -7.78 5.09
C VAL A 53 -13.64 -8.24 4.62
N SER A 54 -14.70 -7.49 4.96
CA SER A 54 -16.07 -7.82 4.56
C SER A 54 -16.28 -7.75 3.03
N GLU A 55 -15.61 -6.80 2.38
CA GLU A 55 -15.60 -6.63 0.93
C GLU A 55 -14.65 -7.59 0.22
N LYS A 56 -13.92 -8.43 0.96
CA LYS A 56 -12.91 -9.38 0.45
C LYS A 56 -11.80 -8.68 -0.36
N ILE A 57 -11.50 -7.43 -0.02
CA ILE A 57 -10.35 -6.69 -0.54
C ILE A 57 -9.07 -7.20 0.13
N ILE A 58 -9.17 -7.52 1.43
CA ILE A 58 -8.07 -8.07 2.22
C ILE A 58 -8.56 -9.32 2.97
N GLU A 59 -7.63 -10.19 3.35
CA GLU A 59 -7.92 -11.37 4.16
C GLU A 59 -7.03 -11.47 5.39
N SER A 60 -7.47 -12.24 6.39
CA SER A 60 -6.66 -12.52 7.57
C SER A 60 -5.80 -13.73 7.31
N VAL A 61 -4.48 -13.59 7.49
CA VAL A 61 -3.53 -14.69 7.40
C VAL A 61 -3.55 -15.50 8.70
N ALA A 62 -3.56 -16.84 8.60
CA ALA A 62 -3.54 -17.71 9.76
C ALA A 62 -2.20 -17.62 10.51
N PRO A 63 -2.18 -17.69 11.86
CA PRO A 63 -0.92 -17.64 12.62
C PRO A 63 0.10 -18.70 12.22
N GLU A 64 -0.37 -19.88 11.81
CA GLU A 64 0.46 -21.02 11.39
C GLU A 64 1.15 -20.72 10.06
N GLU A 65 0.45 -20.10 9.11
CA GLU A 65 1.00 -19.64 7.83
C GLU A 65 2.03 -18.54 8.04
N LEU A 66 1.74 -17.62 8.97
CA LEU A 66 2.66 -16.54 9.35
C LEU A 66 3.97 -17.07 9.96
N ALA A 67 3.92 -18.23 10.63
CA ALA A 67 5.11 -18.87 11.20
C ALA A 67 5.88 -19.70 10.17
N ARG A 68 5.19 -20.25 9.17
CA ARG A 68 5.77 -21.16 8.17
C ARG A 68 6.44 -20.43 7.01
N GLU A 69 5.91 -19.29 6.59
CA GLU A 69 6.33 -18.62 5.36
C GLU A 69 6.95 -17.24 5.63
N LYS A 70 8.12 -16.99 5.03
CA LYS A 70 8.72 -15.65 5.04
C LYS A 70 7.81 -14.69 4.28
N GLY A 71 7.48 -13.59 4.93
CA GLY A 71 6.56 -12.59 4.40
C GLY A 71 7.20 -11.24 4.19
N HIS A 72 6.78 -10.52 3.15
CA HIS A 72 7.01 -9.09 3.05
C HIS A 72 5.76 -8.35 3.52
N PHE A 73 5.93 -7.45 4.47
CA PHE A 73 4.86 -6.69 5.08
C PHE A 73 4.81 -5.28 4.48
N LEU A 74 3.60 -4.73 4.37
CA LEU A 74 3.38 -3.36 3.92
C LEU A 74 3.08 -2.47 5.14
N PRO A 75 4.06 -1.69 5.63
CA PRO A 75 3.78 -0.71 6.67
C PRO A 75 2.75 0.28 6.17
N HIS A 76 1.82 0.68 7.04
CA HIS A 76 0.78 1.63 6.66
C HIS A 76 0.69 2.81 7.65
N ARG A 77 0.12 3.91 7.17
CA ARG A 77 -0.18 5.08 7.99
C ARG A 77 -1.51 5.73 7.58
N PRO A 78 -2.22 6.38 8.51
CA PRO A 78 -3.39 7.17 8.18
C PRO A 78 -2.98 8.46 7.45
N VAL A 79 -3.70 8.79 6.38
CA VAL A 79 -3.75 10.14 5.80
C VAL A 79 -5.13 10.70 6.06
N PHE A 80 -5.16 11.91 6.63
CA PHE A 80 -6.40 12.62 6.93
C PHE A 80 -6.69 13.61 5.79
N LYS A 81 -7.89 13.52 5.22
CA LYS A 81 -8.33 14.46 4.20
C LYS A 81 -9.56 15.20 4.70
N GLU A 82 -9.38 16.47 5.01
CA GLU A 82 -10.48 17.37 5.36
C GLU A 82 -11.43 17.51 4.17
N ASN A 83 -12.74 17.55 4.43
CA ASN A 83 -13.80 17.68 3.42
C ASN A 83 -13.90 16.53 2.40
N SER A 84 -13.50 15.32 2.78
CA SER A 84 -13.65 14.09 1.98
C SER A 84 -14.73 13.19 2.58
N THR A 85 -15.48 12.47 1.72
CA THR A 85 -16.42 11.41 2.15
C THR A 85 -15.70 10.32 2.94
N THR A 86 -14.47 9.98 2.53
CA THR A 86 -13.55 9.13 3.29
C THR A 86 -12.55 10.02 4.02
N ARG A 87 -12.79 10.30 5.31
CA ARG A 87 -11.99 11.22 6.14
C ARG A 87 -10.58 10.69 6.43
N ILE A 88 -10.44 9.38 6.63
CA ILE A 88 -9.18 8.71 6.94
C ILE A 88 -8.89 7.67 5.86
N ARG A 89 -7.67 7.65 5.34
CA ARG A 89 -7.25 6.68 4.32
C ARG A 89 -5.98 5.95 4.78
N PRO A 90 -5.99 4.62 4.88
CA PRO A 90 -4.75 3.86 5.04
C PRO A 90 -3.89 4.01 3.77
N VAL A 91 -2.64 4.43 3.94
CA VAL A 91 -1.65 4.46 2.86
C VAL A 91 -0.55 3.46 3.19
N PHE A 92 -0.31 2.52 2.28
CA PHE A 92 0.71 1.49 2.38
C PHE A 92 2.01 1.93 1.72
N ASP A 93 3.13 1.64 2.39
CA ASP A 93 4.46 1.94 1.90
C ASP A 93 5.09 0.69 1.27
N ALA A 94 4.86 0.51 -0.04
CA ALA A 94 5.47 -0.56 -0.84
C ALA A 94 6.97 -0.33 -1.13
N SER A 95 7.53 0.81 -0.74
CA SER A 95 8.97 1.10 -0.84
C SER A 95 9.74 0.70 0.42
N ALA A 96 9.05 0.25 1.47
CA ALA A 96 9.66 -0.14 2.74
C ALA A 96 10.49 -1.42 2.57
N LYS A 97 11.80 -1.32 2.81
CA LYS A 97 12.76 -2.42 2.69
C LYS A 97 13.78 -2.41 3.82
N GLU A 98 14.37 -3.56 4.08
CA GLU A 98 15.55 -3.70 4.94
C GLU A 98 16.80 -3.18 4.21
N ARG A 99 17.89 -3.01 4.97
CA ARG A 99 19.17 -2.63 4.36
C ARG A 99 19.65 -3.74 3.43
N ASN A 100 20.03 -3.39 2.20
CA ASN A 100 20.52 -4.29 1.16
C ASN A 100 19.47 -5.31 0.61
N SER A 101 18.17 -5.07 0.80
CA SER A 101 17.12 -5.88 0.15
C SER A 101 16.29 -5.08 -0.86
N GLY A 102 15.52 -5.77 -1.70
CA GLY A 102 14.52 -5.15 -2.58
C GLY A 102 13.29 -4.67 -1.80
N SER A 103 12.60 -3.67 -2.35
CA SER A 103 11.24 -3.30 -1.93
C SER A 103 10.22 -3.94 -2.86
N LEU A 104 8.96 -4.00 -2.45
CA LEU A 104 7.90 -4.53 -3.30
C LEU A 104 7.83 -3.78 -4.65
N ASN A 105 8.02 -2.45 -4.64
CA ASN A 105 8.09 -1.65 -5.86
C ASN A 105 9.28 -2.01 -6.79
N ASP A 106 10.36 -2.60 -6.25
CA ASP A 106 11.51 -3.05 -7.04
C ASP A 106 11.28 -4.44 -7.65
N CYS A 107 10.28 -5.19 -7.17
CA CYS A 107 10.02 -6.57 -7.59
C CYS A 107 8.83 -6.73 -8.54
N ILE A 108 7.97 -5.71 -8.62
CA ILE A 108 6.75 -5.73 -9.41
C ILE A 108 6.96 -5.03 -10.76
N GLU A 109 6.40 -5.60 -11.82
CA GLU A 109 6.44 -5.00 -13.15
C GLU A 109 5.69 -3.65 -13.19
N LYS A 110 6.36 -2.65 -13.75
CA LYS A 110 5.71 -1.38 -14.08
C LYS A 110 4.87 -1.61 -15.32
N GLY A 111 3.56 -1.56 -15.15
CA GLY A 111 2.64 -1.62 -16.29
C GLY A 111 2.96 -0.54 -17.34
N PRO A 112 2.60 -0.77 -18.61
CA PRO A 112 2.80 0.19 -19.68
C PRO A 112 2.23 1.57 -19.34
N ASN A 113 3.00 2.62 -19.64
CA ASN A 113 2.57 4.00 -19.43
C ASN A 113 1.65 4.44 -20.58
N TYR A 114 0.34 4.37 -20.34
CA TYR A 114 -0.68 4.82 -21.30
C TYR A 114 -1.00 6.31 -21.21
N LEU A 115 -0.33 7.07 -20.34
CA LEU A 115 -0.50 8.52 -20.32
C LEU A 115 0.17 9.09 -21.56
N GLU A 116 -0.63 9.65 -22.48
CA GLU A 116 -0.12 10.51 -23.52
C GLU A 116 0.71 11.63 -22.87
N LEU A 117 1.80 12.02 -23.54
CA LEU A 117 2.66 13.09 -23.04
C LEU A 117 1.77 14.30 -22.71
N ILE A 118 1.86 14.82 -21.49
CA ILE A 118 1.01 15.95 -21.04
C ILE A 118 1.06 17.11 -22.07
N LEU A 119 2.22 17.31 -22.69
CA LEU A 119 2.42 18.27 -23.78
C LEU A 119 1.55 18.00 -25.03
N SER A 120 1.35 16.73 -25.44
CA SER A 120 0.49 16.39 -26.57
C SER A 120 -0.99 16.57 -26.24
N ILE A 121 -1.42 16.25 -25.01
CA ILE A 121 -2.77 16.55 -24.52
C ILE A 121 -3.01 18.07 -24.51
N LEU A 122 -2.11 18.83 -23.90
CA LEU A 122 -2.23 20.31 -23.83
C LEU A 122 -2.21 20.96 -25.21
N ASN A 123 -1.40 20.46 -26.15
CA ASN A 123 -1.35 20.98 -27.51
C ASN A 123 -2.62 20.68 -28.30
N ARG A 124 -3.18 19.46 -28.20
CA ARG A 124 -4.46 19.13 -28.84
C ARG A 124 -5.61 19.94 -28.25
N PHE A 125 -5.63 20.10 -26.93
CA PHE A 125 -6.59 20.97 -26.25
C PHE A 125 -6.50 22.41 -26.78
N ARG A 126 -5.28 22.97 -26.87
CA ARG A 126 -5.05 24.32 -27.41
C ARG A 126 -5.44 24.46 -28.89
N GLN A 127 -5.33 23.38 -29.66
CA GLN A 127 -5.70 23.34 -31.08
C GLN A 127 -7.17 22.99 -31.32
N GLY A 128 -7.98 22.76 -30.27
CA GLY A 128 -9.38 22.35 -30.40
C GLY A 128 -9.59 20.94 -30.97
N LYS A 129 -8.58 20.07 -30.90
CA LYS A 129 -8.60 18.70 -31.45
C LYS A 129 -8.65 17.65 -30.33
N MET A 130 -9.69 17.72 -29.52
CA MET A 130 -9.96 16.70 -28.50
C MET A 130 -10.81 15.60 -29.15
N GLU A 131 -10.17 14.64 -29.82
CA GLU A 131 -10.74 13.36 -30.24
C GLU A 131 -9.93 12.23 -29.58
#